data_AF-A0AAU5DJ34-F1
#
_entry.id   AF-A0AAU5DJ34-F1
#
_cell.length_a   1.000
_cell.length_b   1.000
_cell.length_c   1.000
_cell.angle_alpha   90.00
_cell.angle_beta   90.00
_cell.angle_gamma   90.00
#
_symmetry.space_group_name_H-M   'P 1'
#
loop_
_entity.id
_entity.type
_entity.pdbx_description
1 polymer ?
#
loop_
_entity_poly.entity_id
_entity_poly.type
_entity_poly.pdbx_seq_one_letter_code
_entity_poly.pdbx_strand_id
1 'polypeptide(L)'
;MRSAKPQTVIRRLESWGYLPATLDGKFCPLDKRPDSGHFTAEDGADLDAPGKVLLTARDDDWFMTLYDMRQALERVGYTCEESAYNDAVMVRWATPEERAARRNEARRRTAQLLAVLLPDPPPVDDDTATLF
;
A
#
# COMPACT_ATOMS: atom_id res chain seq x y z
N MET A 1 7.65 -6.78 15.91
CA MET A 1 7.03 -6.35 14.63
C MET A 1 5.52 -6.52 14.76
N ARG A 2 4.69 -5.55 14.33
CA ARG A 2 3.23 -5.67 14.47
C ARG A 2 2.70 -6.64 13.41
N SER A 3 1.94 -7.66 13.80
CA SER A 3 1.29 -8.58 12.86
C SER A 3 0.14 -7.91 12.11
N ALA A 4 0.04 -8.14 10.81
CA ALA A 4 -1.19 -7.88 10.07
C ALA A 4 -2.24 -8.91 10.50
N LYS A 5 -3.51 -8.51 10.52
CA LYS A 5 -4.63 -9.40 10.83
C LYS A 5 -5.66 -9.33 9.71
N PRO A 6 -6.22 -10.46 9.24
CA PRO A 6 -7.17 -10.47 8.13
C PRO A 6 -8.34 -9.52 8.34
N GLN A 7 -8.98 -9.57 9.51
CA GLN A 7 -10.11 -8.68 9.86
C GLN A 7 -9.77 -7.18 9.79
N THR A 8 -8.52 -6.80 10.09
CA THR A 8 -8.10 -5.39 10.00
C THR A 8 -7.89 -4.97 8.54
N VAL A 9 -7.37 -5.87 7.70
CA VAL A 9 -7.22 -5.62 6.26
C VAL A 9 -8.59 -5.53 5.61
N ILE A 10 -9.47 -6.50 5.86
CA ILE A 10 -10.86 -6.54 5.37
C ILE A 10 -11.57 -5.22 5.69
N ARG A 11 -11.63 -4.83 6.97
CA ARG A 11 -12.34 -3.62 7.39
C ARG A 11 -11.81 -2.35 6.73
N ARG A 12 -10.50 -2.27 6.46
CA ARG A 12 -9.91 -1.13 5.74
C ARG A 12 -10.33 -1.10 4.28
N LEU A 13 -10.22 -2.24 3.60
CA LEU A 13 -10.61 -2.37 2.20
C LEU A 13 -12.12 -2.11 2.02
N GLU A 14 -12.97 -2.61 2.91
CA GLU A 14 -14.40 -2.29 2.95
C GLU A 14 -14.67 -0.80 3.09
N SER A 15 -13.92 -0.09 3.95
CA SER A 15 -14.06 1.36 4.10
C SER A 15 -13.71 2.16 2.84
N TRP A 16 -13.04 1.53 1.86
CA TRP A 16 -12.71 2.09 0.56
C TRP A 16 -13.57 1.53 -0.58
N GLY A 17 -14.61 0.76 -0.26
CA GLY A 17 -15.56 0.22 -1.25
C GLY A 17 -15.22 -1.15 -1.80
N TYR A 18 -14.15 -1.80 -1.34
CA TYR A 18 -13.87 -3.19 -1.72
C TYR A 18 -14.72 -4.14 -0.88
N LEU A 19 -15.50 -4.99 -1.54
CA LEU A 19 -16.35 -5.95 -0.86
C LEU A 19 -15.58 -7.27 -0.67
N PRO A 20 -15.56 -7.87 0.54
CA PRO A 20 -15.01 -9.19 0.71
C PRO A 20 -15.84 -10.21 -0.07
N ALA A 21 -15.17 -11.21 -0.61
CA ALA A 21 -15.76 -12.29 -1.36
C ALA A 21 -16.64 -13.15 -0.45
N THR A 22 -17.87 -13.42 -0.90
CA THR A 22 -18.84 -14.22 -0.15
C THR A 22 -19.35 -15.42 -0.92
N LEU A 23 -19.72 -16.47 -0.19
CA LEU A 23 -20.37 -17.68 -0.66
C LEU A 23 -21.54 -17.97 0.29
N ASP A 24 -22.76 -18.05 -0.24
CA ASP A 24 -23.99 -18.24 0.55
C ASP A 24 -24.13 -17.21 1.70
N GLY A 25 -23.73 -15.96 1.45
CA GLY A 25 -23.78 -14.87 2.44
C GLY A 25 -22.74 -14.93 3.56
N LYS A 26 -21.75 -15.83 3.46
CA LYS A 26 -20.61 -15.95 4.40
C LYS A 26 -19.30 -15.65 3.68
N PHE A 27 -18.22 -15.39 4.43
CA PHE A 27 -16.88 -15.24 3.83
C PHE A 27 -16.53 -16.49 3.00
N CYS A 28 -16.11 -16.25 1.75
CA CYS A 28 -15.76 -17.30 0.82
C CYS A 28 -14.40 -17.92 1.19
N PRO A 29 -14.29 -19.25 1.34
CA PRO A 29 -13.01 -19.94 1.40
C PRO A 29 -12.21 -19.77 0.10
N LEU A 30 -10.87 -19.85 0.17
CA LEU A 30 -9.99 -19.68 -0.99
C LEU A 30 -10.22 -20.70 -2.10
N ASP A 31 -10.49 -21.95 -1.70
CA ASP A 31 -10.68 -23.09 -2.60
C ASP A 31 -12.06 -23.10 -3.27
N LYS A 32 -12.92 -22.12 -2.95
CA LYS A 32 -14.27 -22.00 -3.49
C LYS A 32 -14.43 -20.77 -4.36
N ARG A 33 -15.20 -20.90 -5.43
CA ARG A 33 -15.63 -19.76 -6.23
C ARG A 33 -16.67 -18.95 -5.42
N PRO A 34 -16.50 -17.63 -5.27
CA PRO A 34 -17.48 -16.80 -4.59
C PRO A 34 -18.69 -16.50 -5.48
N ASP A 35 -19.82 -16.18 -4.84
CA ASP A 35 -21.03 -15.67 -5.50
C ASP A 35 -20.91 -14.16 -5.80
N SER A 36 -20.15 -13.44 -4.97
CA SER A 36 -19.94 -12.00 -5.10
C SER A 36 -18.69 -11.53 -4.34
N GLY A 37 -18.28 -10.29 -4.57
CA GLY A 37 -17.18 -9.61 -3.87
C GLY A 37 -15.85 -9.68 -4.61
N HIS A 38 -14.91 -8.86 -4.18
CA HIS A 38 -13.68 -8.58 -4.92
C HIS A 38 -12.46 -9.36 -4.39
N PHE A 39 -12.46 -9.76 -3.11
CA PHE A 39 -11.24 -10.33 -2.51
C PHE A 39 -11.49 -11.28 -1.33
N THR A 40 -10.56 -12.21 -1.07
CA THR A 40 -10.42 -12.92 0.21
C THR A 40 -9.18 -12.46 0.96
N ALA A 41 -9.18 -12.62 2.29
CA ALA A 41 -8.03 -12.31 3.13
C ALA A 41 -7.84 -13.40 4.19
N GLU A 42 -6.69 -14.06 4.17
CA GLU A 42 -6.37 -15.22 5.01
C GLU A 42 -5.17 -14.93 5.92
N ASP A 43 -5.16 -15.57 7.09
CA ASP A 43 -4.03 -15.44 8.00
C ASP A 43 -2.83 -16.19 7.42
N GLY A 44 -1.70 -15.50 7.27
CA GLY A 44 -0.47 -16.11 6.77
C GLY A 44 0.08 -17.19 7.71
N ALA A 45 -0.38 -17.27 8.97
CA ALA A 45 -0.03 -18.36 9.88
C ALA A 45 -0.40 -19.75 9.33
N ASP A 46 -1.50 -19.85 8.56
CA ASP A 46 -1.95 -21.09 7.93
C ASP A 46 -1.12 -21.46 6.68
N LEU A 47 -0.21 -20.57 6.26
CA LEU A 47 0.60 -20.63 5.04
C LEU A 47 2.11 -20.50 5.32
N ASP A 48 2.55 -20.83 6.54
CA ASP A 48 3.95 -20.68 7.00
C ASP A 48 4.53 -19.26 6.87
N ALA A 49 3.66 -18.24 6.83
CA ALA A 49 3.99 -16.83 6.73
C ALA A 49 3.42 -16.01 7.91
N PRO A 50 3.78 -16.33 9.16
CA PRO A 50 3.16 -15.74 10.34
C PRO A 50 3.31 -14.21 10.39
N GLY A 51 2.22 -13.54 10.78
CA GLY A 51 2.17 -12.08 10.87
C GLY A 51 1.93 -11.35 9.55
N LYS A 52 1.73 -12.10 8.45
CA LYS A 52 1.27 -11.61 7.15
C LYS A 52 -0.20 -12.02 6.92
N VAL A 53 -0.80 -11.44 5.89
CA VAL A 53 -2.14 -11.78 5.41
C VAL A 53 -2.02 -12.06 3.92
N LEU A 54 -2.50 -13.21 3.45
CA LEU A 54 -2.64 -13.45 2.02
C LEU A 54 -3.90 -12.73 1.55
N LEU A 55 -3.74 -11.74 0.67
CA LEU A 55 -4.84 -11.01 0.04
C LEU A 55 -4.99 -11.49 -1.40
N THR A 56 -6.12 -12.10 -1.74
CA THR A 56 -6.38 -12.69 -3.05
C THR A 56 -7.54 -11.96 -3.73
N ALA A 57 -7.34 -11.47 -4.95
CA ALA A 57 -8.43 -10.91 -5.76
C ALA A 57 -9.27 -12.04 -6.39
N ARG A 58 -10.59 -11.85 -6.48
CA ARG A 58 -11.56 -12.89 -6.86
C ARG A 58 -12.50 -12.50 -7.99
N ASP A 59 -12.42 -11.27 -8.47
CA ASP A 59 -13.19 -10.77 -9.60
C ASP A 59 -12.48 -11.06 -10.94
N ASP A 60 -13.20 -10.87 -12.05
CA ASP A 60 -12.65 -11.12 -13.39
C ASP A 60 -11.50 -10.14 -13.73
N ASP A 61 -11.56 -8.92 -13.19
CA ASP A 61 -10.54 -7.88 -13.32
C ASP A 61 -9.46 -7.96 -12.22
N TRP A 62 -9.17 -9.17 -11.73
CA TRP A 62 -8.32 -9.43 -10.56
C TRP A 62 -6.99 -8.67 -10.57
N PHE A 63 -6.38 -8.49 -11.74
CA PHE A 63 -5.11 -7.77 -11.86
C PHE A 63 -5.24 -6.30 -11.46
N MET A 64 -6.26 -5.61 -11.98
CA MET A 64 -6.50 -4.20 -11.68
C MET A 64 -6.96 -4.02 -10.24
N THR A 65 -7.88 -4.87 -9.78
CA THR A 65 -8.36 -4.85 -8.39
C THR A 65 -7.21 -5.07 -7.40
N LEU A 66 -6.34 -6.05 -7.66
CA LEU A 66 -5.18 -6.32 -6.81
C LEU A 66 -4.19 -5.16 -6.81
N TYR A 67 -3.92 -4.57 -7.99
CA TYR A 67 -3.06 -3.40 -8.11
C TYR A 67 -3.57 -2.22 -7.27
N ASP A 68 -4.85 -1.90 -7.37
CA ASP A 68 -5.47 -0.78 -6.66
C ASP A 68 -5.53 -1.03 -5.14
N MET A 69 -5.86 -2.26 -4.71
CA MET A 69 -5.82 -2.64 -3.29
C MET A 69 -4.40 -2.52 -2.71
N ARG A 70 -3.36 -2.95 -3.46
CA ARG A 70 -1.96 -2.79 -3.06
C ARG A 70 -1.59 -1.33 -2.83
N GLN A 71 -1.90 -0.47 -3.81
CA GLN A 71 -1.68 0.97 -3.73
C GLN A 71 -2.37 1.57 -2.49
N ALA A 72 -3.63 1.21 -2.24
CA ALA A 72 -4.39 1.71 -1.10
C ALA A 72 -3.78 1.27 0.24
N LEU A 73 -3.37 0.01 0.36
CA LEU A 73 -2.75 -0.54 1.57
C LEU A 73 -1.37 0.07 1.84
N GLU A 74 -0.55 0.25 0.81
CA GLU A 74 0.78 0.85 0.94
C GLU A 74 0.73 2.30 1.42
N ARG A 75 -0.28 3.07 0.98
CA ARG A 75 -0.52 4.45 1.44
C ARG A 75 -0.76 4.55 2.95
N VAL A 76 -1.31 3.52 3.58
CA VAL A 76 -1.59 3.52 5.02
C VAL A 76 -0.58 2.72 5.85
N GLY A 77 0.56 2.36 5.26
CA GLY A 77 1.71 1.83 5.98
C GLY A 77 1.79 0.30 6.01
N TYR A 78 1.11 -0.39 5.10
CA TYR A 78 1.42 -1.78 4.77
C TYR A 78 2.55 -1.86 3.74
N THR A 79 3.05 -3.08 3.56
CA THR A 79 3.94 -3.51 2.48
C THR A 79 3.30 -4.75 1.85
N CYS A 80 3.16 -4.75 0.54
CA CYS A 80 2.60 -5.86 -0.23
C CYS A 80 3.74 -6.57 -0.97
N GLU A 81 4.02 -7.80 -0.57
CA GLU A 81 5.04 -8.67 -1.16
C GLU A 81 4.40 -9.60 -2.18
N GLU A 82 5.19 -10.05 -3.15
CA GLU A 82 4.75 -11.08 -4.09
C GLU A 82 4.38 -12.36 -3.32
N SER A 83 3.34 -13.04 -3.81
CA SER A 83 2.96 -14.36 -3.33
C SER A 83 3.26 -15.41 -4.39
N ALA A 84 3.12 -16.70 -4.03
CA ALA A 84 3.24 -17.79 -5.00
C ALA A 84 2.03 -17.86 -5.98
N TYR A 85 0.98 -17.11 -5.71
CA TYR A 85 -0.24 -17.08 -6.52
C TYR A 85 -0.32 -15.76 -7.30
N ASN A 86 -0.64 -15.85 -8.59
CA ASN A 86 -0.66 -14.68 -9.47
C ASN A 86 -1.74 -13.66 -9.08
N ASP A 87 -2.86 -14.14 -8.55
CA ASP A 87 -4.03 -13.39 -8.11
C ASP A 87 -3.92 -12.92 -6.66
N ALA A 88 -2.78 -13.10 -5.99
CA ALA A 88 -2.62 -12.77 -4.58
C ALA A 88 -1.30 -12.08 -4.23
N VAL A 89 -1.32 -11.36 -3.10
CA VAL A 89 -0.15 -10.74 -2.48
C VAL A 89 -0.09 -11.00 -0.99
N MET A 90 1.13 -11.05 -0.45
CA MET A 90 1.35 -11.13 0.99
C MET A 90 1.41 -9.74 1.59
N VAL A 91 0.45 -9.42 2.45
CA VAL A 91 0.31 -8.13 3.10
C VAL A 91 0.87 -8.18 4.51
N ARG A 92 1.78 -7.26 4.84
CA ARG A 92 2.27 -7.07 6.21
C ARG A 92 2.38 -5.60 6.58
N TRP A 93 2.54 -5.29 7.86
CA TRP A 93 2.92 -3.93 8.24
C TRP A 93 4.31 -3.61 7.70
N ALA A 94 4.47 -2.39 7.18
CA ALA A 94 5.77 -1.87 6.81
C ALA A 94 6.67 -1.75 8.05
N THR A 95 7.95 -2.06 7.89
CA THR A 95 8.93 -1.90 8.98
C THR A 95 9.18 -0.40 9.24
N PRO A 96 9.73 -0.04 10.42
CA PRO A 96 10.17 1.32 10.67
C PRO A 96 11.17 1.83 9.62
N GLU A 97 12.13 1.00 9.17
CA GLU A 97 13.09 1.39 8.14
C GLU A 97 12.41 1.66 6.80
N GLU A 98 11.49 0.79 6.36
CA GLU A 98 10.74 0.98 5.12
C GLU A 98 9.93 2.27 5.13
N ARG A 99 9.28 2.60 6.25
CA ARG A 99 8.56 3.87 6.42
C ARG A 99 9.51 5.06 6.39
N ALA A 100 10.68 4.96 7.04
CA ALA A 100 11.69 6.00 6.99
C ALA A 100 12.22 6.23 5.57
N ALA A 101 12.50 5.15 4.84
CA ALA A 101 12.93 5.19 3.44
C ALA A 101 11.87 5.86 2.55
N ARG A 102 10.59 5.49 2.68
CA ARG A 102 9.48 6.13 1.93
C ARG A 102 9.37 7.62 2.21
N ARG A 103 9.52 8.05 3.48
CA ARG A 103 9.51 9.48 3.84
C ARG A 103 10.71 10.23 3.26
N ASN A 104 11.90 9.65 3.34
CA ASN A 104 13.10 10.26 2.77
C ASN A 104 12.98 10.39 1.26
N GLU A 105 12.45 9.37 0.60
CA GLU A 105 12.20 9.38 -0.84
C GLU A 105 11.16 10.43 -1.24
N ALA A 106 10.05 10.54 -0.49
CA ALA A 106 9.05 11.58 -0.71
C ALA A 106 9.67 12.99 -0.57
N ARG A 107 10.48 13.22 0.47
CA ARG A 107 11.21 14.48 0.67
C ARG A 107 12.15 14.78 -0.50
N ARG A 108 12.88 13.78 -0.99
CA ARG A 108 13.78 13.92 -2.14
C ARG A 108 13.03 14.35 -3.40
N ARG A 109 11.89 13.70 -3.71
CA ARG A 109 11.05 14.06 -4.87
C ARG A 109 10.46 15.46 -4.73
N THR A 110 9.97 15.83 -3.54
CA THR A 110 9.47 17.18 -3.28
C THR A 110 10.57 18.23 -3.46
N ALA A 111 11.78 17.98 -2.95
CA ALA A 111 12.91 18.88 -3.13
C ALA A 111 13.28 19.07 -4.61
N GLN A 112 13.28 18.00 -5.40
CA GLN A 112 13.51 18.05 -6.85
C GLN A 112 12.44 18.88 -7.58
N LEU A 113 11.17 18.71 -7.22
CA LEU A 113 10.08 19.50 -7.81
C LEU A 113 10.17 20.98 -7.44
N LEU A 114 10.49 21.28 -6.17
CA LEU A 114 10.66 22.66 -5.72
C LEU A 114 11.83 23.36 -6.42
N ALA A 115 12.93 22.65 -6.69
CA ALA A 115 14.07 23.17 -7.44
C ALA A 115 13.72 23.52 -8.90
N VAL A 116 12.72 22.85 -9.50
CA VAL A 116 12.22 23.17 -10.84
C VAL A 116 11.23 24.33 -10.83
N LEU A 117 10.40 24.42 -9.77
CA LEU A 117 9.27 25.36 -9.71
C LEU A 117 9.63 26.72 -9.11
N LEU A 118 10.67 26.80 -8.28
CA LEU A 118 11.12 28.04 -7.67
C LEU A 118 12.29 28.59 -8.50
N PRO A 119 12.17 29.80 -9.09
CA PRO A 119 13.31 30.44 -9.73
C PRO A 119 14.42 30.68 -8.69
N ASP A 120 15.68 30.58 -9.12
CA ASP A 120 16.80 30.99 -8.27
C ASP A 120 16.56 32.43 -7.78
N PRO A 121 16.80 32.72 -6.48
CA PRO A 121 16.75 34.09 -6.02
C PRO A 121 17.73 34.90 -6.88
N PRO A 122 17.32 36.12 -7.32
CA PRO A 122 18.24 36.97 -8.07
C PRO A 122 19.53 37.13 -7.24
N PRO A 123 20.71 37.16 -7.90
CA PRO A 123 21.94 37.40 -7.18
C PRO A 123 21.76 38.66 -6.34
N VAL A 124 22.08 38.55 -5.04
CA VAL A 124 22.11 39.72 -4.17
C VAL A 124 23.27 40.57 -4.69
N ASP A 125 22.97 41.70 -5.30
CA ASP A 125 23.97 42.71 -5.62
C ASP A 125 24.58 43.17 -4.29
N ASP A 126 25.75 42.63 -3.97
CA ASP A 126 26.57 43.01 -2.82
C ASP A 126 27.34 44.30 -3.14
N ASP A 127 26.64 45.27 -3.74
CA ASP A 127 27.20 46.51 -4.24
C ASP A 127 26.41 47.69 -3.65
N THR A 128 26.72 48.01 -2.40
CA THR A 128 26.65 49.33 -1.71
C THR A 128 26.68 49.06 -0.19
N ALA A 129 27.63 49.53 0.61
CA ALA A 129 28.47 50.71 0.49
C ALA A 129 29.77 50.52 1.31
N THR A 130 30.92 50.59 0.63
CA THR A 130 32.14 51.12 1.24
C THR A 130 32.51 52.37 0.45
N LEU A 131 32.08 53.53 0.91
CA LEU A 131 32.71 54.79 0.53
C LEU A 131 32.89 55.66 1.78
N PHE A 132 34.18 55.86 2.04
CA PHE A 132 34.90 56.75 2.95
C PHE A 132 34.18 58.01 3.44
#